data_AF-A0A2I0J9A1-F1
#
_entry.id   AF-A0A2I0J9A1-F1
#
_cell.length_a   1.000
_cell.length_b   1.000
_cell.length_c   1.000
_cell.angle_alpha   90.00
_cell.angle_beta   90.00
_cell.angle_gamma   90.00
#
_symmetry.space_group_name_H-M   'P 1'
#
loop_
_entity.id
_entity.type
_entity.pdbx_description
1 polymer ?
#
loop_
_entity_poly.entity_id
_entity_poly.type
_entity_poly.pdbx_seq_one_letter_code
_entity_poly.pdbx_strand_id
1 'polypeptide(L)'
;MKLFVILFVCALAISSSFAYDPSPLQDICVAIAEPKNAGLSSQNPGVITIANAVFGAKPPINPDVLTKAFQVDKKVIDYLQSQFWYDNN
;
A
#
# COMPACT_ATOMS: atom_id res chain seq x y z
N MET A 1 -34.49 -2.05 -41.37
CA MET A 1 -34.69 -1.57 -39.98
C MET A 1 -34.03 -2.45 -38.92
N LYS A 2 -34.12 -3.79 -38.95
CA LYS A 2 -33.42 -4.67 -37.98
C LYS A 2 -31.88 -4.48 -37.95
N LEU A 3 -31.24 -4.35 -39.11
CA LEU A 3 -29.77 -4.23 -39.23
C LEU A 3 -29.22 -2.91 -38.67
N PHE A 4 -29.94 -1.80 -38.85
CA PHE A 4 -29.53 -0.49 -38.33
C PHE A 4 -29.65 -0.41 -36.80
N VAL A 5 -30.62 -1.12 -36.22
CA VAL A 5 -30.78 -1.20 -34.76
C VAL A 5 -29.62 -1.99 -34.14
N ILE A 6 -29.17 -3.07 -34.77
CA ILE A 6 -28.02 -3.85 -34.29
C ILE A 6 -26.73 -3.01 -34.33
N LEU A 7 -26.52 -2.24 -35.40
CA LEU A 7 -25.32 -1.41 -35.56
C LEU A 7 -25.25 -0.27 -34.54
N PHE A 8 -26.40 0.28 -34.14
CA PHE A 8 -26.49 1.32 -33.11
C PHE A 8 -26.26 0.78 -31.69
N VAL A 9 -26.72 -0.45 -31.41
CA VAL A 9 -26.52 -1.13 -30.11
C VAL A 9 -25.05 -1.52 -29.89
N CYS A 10 -24.34 -1.96 -30.93
CA CYS A 10 -22.90 -2.28 -30.83
C CYS A 10 -22.02 -1.05 -30.59
N ALA A 11 -22.42 0.13 -31.08
CA ALA A 11 -21.66 1.37 -30.89
C ALA A 11 -21.76 1.92 -29.45
N LEU A 12 -22.81 1.56 -28.70
CA LEU A 12 -23.03 2.01 -27.32
C LEU A 12 -22.27 1.17 -26.27
N ALA A 13 -21.79 -0.02 -26.64
CA ALA A 13 -21.12 -0.96 -25.74
C ALA A 13 -19.60 -0.72 -25.60
N ILE A 14 -19.01 0.18 -26.39
CA ILE A 14 -17.57 0.45 -26.35
C ILE A 14 -17.32 1.62 -25.39
N SER A 15 -17.49 1.36 -24.11
CA SER A 15 -16.84 2.17 -23.07
C SER A 15 -15.34 1.96 -23.20
N SER A 16 -14.63 2.95 -23.74
CA SER A 16 -13.17 2.96 -23.78
C SER A 16 -12.63 3.09 -22.36
N SER A 17 -12.25 1.97 -21.75
CA SER A 17 -11.41 1.97 -20.56
C SER A 17 -9.95 2.09 -20.99
N PHE A 18 -9.43 3.32 -21.00
CA PHE A 18 -7.99 3.55 -21.06
C PHE A 18 -7.44 3.54 -19.64
N ALA A 19 -6.74 2.47 -19.27
CA ALA A 19 -5.85 2.47 -18.11
C ALA A 19 -4.41 2.46 -18.64
N TYR A 20 -3.83 3.65 -18.80
CA TYR A 20 -2.42 3.82 -19.12
C TYR A 20 -1.69 4.13 -17.82
N ASP A 21 -0.91 3.17 -17.31
CA ASP A 21 -0.02 3.39 -16.17
C ASP A 21 1.42 2.96 -16.53
N PRO A 22 2.29 3.90 -16.93
CA PRO A 22 3.69 3.63 -17.26
C PRO A 22 4.62 3.81 -16.05
N SER A 23 4.13 3.57 -14.83
CA SER A 23 4.91 3.81 -13.61
C SER A 23 5.68 2.55 -13.18
N PRO A 24 7.03 2.58 -13.06
CA PRO A 24 7.85 1.37 -12.86
C PRO A 24 7.78 0.76 -11.45
N LEU A 25 7.21 1.45 -10.47
CA LEU A 25 7.09 0.96 -9.10
C LEU A 25 5.61 1.01 -8.70
N GLN A 26 5.03 -0.17 -8.47
CA GLN A 26 3.86 -0.30 -7.61
C GLN A 26 4.32 0.03 -6.19
N ASP A 27 4.48 1.32 -5.92
CA ASP A 27 4.60 1.84 -4.57
C ASP A 27 3.26 1.56 -3.88
N ILE A 28 3.13 0.37 -3.30
CA ILE A 28 2.13 0.09 -2.27
C ILE A 28 2.56 0.80 -0.99
N CYS A 29 2.93 2.08 -1.08
CA CYS A 29 2.96 3.00 0.02
C CYS A 29 1.66 3.80 0.05
N VAL A 30 0.52 3.11 -0.05
CA VAL A 30 -0.72 3.72 0.41
C VAL A 30 -0.57 3.84 1.92
N ALA A 31 -0.26 5.03 2.41
CA ALA A 31 -0.32 5.37 3.82
C ALA A 31 -1.79 5.37 4.26
N ILE A 32 -2.38 4.18 4.38
CA ILE A 32 -3.70 3.99 4.94
C ILE A 32 -3.56 4.15 6.45
N ALA A 33 -3.99 5.30 6.97
CA ALA A 33 -4.09 5.51 8.41
C ALA A 33 -5.12 4.56 9.03
N GLU A 34 -6.16 4.21 8.26
CA GLU A 34 -7.22 3.28 8.67
C GLU A 34 -7.52 2.27 7.57
N PRO A 35 -6.99 1.03 7.65
CA PRO A 35 -7.27 0.00 6.66
C PRO A 35 -8.75 -0.40 6.64
N LYS A 36 -9.47 -0.24 7.75
CA LYS A 36 -10.93 -0.50 7.84
C LYS A 36 -11.77 0.34 6.88
N ASN A 37 -11.28 1.52 6.48
CA ASN A 37 -11.96 2.43 5.56
C ASN A 37 -11.33 2.44 4.16
N ALA A 38 -10.33 1.58 3.91
CA ALA A 38 -9.72 1.40 2.62
C ALA A 38 -10.41 0.28 1.84
N GLY A 39 -10.81 0.56 0.60
CA GLY A 39 -11.33 -0.47 -0.32
C GLY A 39 -10.18 -1.33 -0.85
N LEU A 40 -9.84 -2.40 -0.13
CA LEU A 40 -8.78 -3.32 -0.53
C LEU A 40 -9.39 -4.46 -1.36
N SER A 41 -8.94 -4.63 -2.60
CA SER A 41 -9.51 -5.60 -3.56
C SER A 41 -9.12 -7.06 -3.30
N SER A 42 -8.57 -7.38 -2.13
CA SER A 42 -8.20 -8.74 -1.71
C SER A 42 -9.14 -9.21 -0.61
N GLN A 43 -9.54 -10.48 -0.66
CA GLN A 43 -10.31 -11.13 0.41
C GLN A 43 -9.49 -11.31 1.70
N ASN A 44 -8.17 -11.31 1.58
CA ASN A 44 -7.24 -11.30 2.71
C ASN A 44 -6.23 -10.17 2.50
N PRO A 45 -6.66 -8.91 2.61
CA PRO A 45 -5.78 -7.79 2.43
C PRO A 45 -4.90 -7.69 3.68
N GLY A 46 -3.71 -8.30 3.63
CA GLY A 46 -2.74 -8.16 4.70
C GLY A 46 -2.38 -6.68 4.89
N VAL A 47 -2.35 -6.23 6.13
CA VAL A 47 -1.93 -4.87 6.48
C VAL A 47 -0.66 -4.99 7.31
N ILE A 48 0.40 -4.33 6.85
CA ILE A 48 1.66 -4.25 7.57
C ILE A 48 1.95 -2.78 7.82
N THR A 49 1.89 -2.36 9.08
CA THR A 49 2.28 -1.00 9.45
C THR A 49 3.81 -0.89 9.41
N ILE A 50 4.34 0.09 8.65
CA ILE A 50 5.79 0.24 8.44
C ILE A 50 6.53 0.33 9.77
N ALA A 51 5.98 1.08 10.72
CA ALA A 51 6.65 1.29 11.99
C ALA A 51 6.70 0.01 12.85
N ASN A 52 5.63 -0.79 12.88
CA ASN A 52 5.65 -2.10 13.55
C ASN A 52 6.61 -3.07 12.83
N ALA A 53 6.62 -3.07 11.50
CA ALA A 53 7.51 -3.92 10.71
C ALA A 53 9.00 -3.60 10.89
N VAL A 54 9.34 -2.31 11.03
CA VAL A 54 10.74 -1.85 11.14
C VAL A 54 11.20 -1.81 12.60
N PHE A 55 10.41 -1.19 13.49
CA PHE A 55 10.81 -0.90 14.86
C PHE A 55 10.16 -1.84 15.90
N GLY A 56 9.03 -2.47 15.59
CA GLY A 56 8.32 -3.42 16.46
C GLY A 56 8.62 -4.92 16.20
N ALA A 57 9.53 -5.21 15.27
CA ALA A 57 9.89 -6.55 14.82
C ALA A 57 10.35 -7.47 15.97
N LYS A 58 10.03 -8.76 15.85
CA LYS A 58 10.44 -9.80 16.82
C LYS A 58 11.11 -10.96 16.07
N PRO A 59 12.44 -11.14 16.20
CA PRO A 59 13.38 -10.35 17.01
C PRO A 59 13.62 -8.92 16.45
N PRO A 60 14.09 -7.96 17.28
CA PRO A 60 14.41 -6.60 16.83
C PRO A 60 15.48 -6.59 15.74
N ILE A 61 15.34 -5.70 14.76
CA ILE A 61 16.34 -5.48 13.71
C ILE A 61 17.60 -4.83 14.33
N ASN A 62 18.78 -5.21 13.83
CA ASN A 62 20.03 -4.65 14.30
C ASN A 62 20.06 -3.10 14.16
N PRO A 63 20.30 -2.35 15.24
CA PRO A 63 20.29 -0.88 15.21
C PRO A 63 21.35 -0.29 14.29
N ASP A 64 22.47 -0.96 14.02
CA ASP A 64 23.51 -0.48 13.11
C ASP A 64 23.02 -0.46 11.65
N VAL A 65 22.15 -1.41 11.29
CA VAL A 65 21.52 -1.44 9.97
C VAL A 65 20.50 -0.30 9.88
N LEU A 66 19.70 -0.09 10.92
CA LEU A 66 18.68 0.95 10.94
C LEU A 66 19.30 2.36 10.96
N THR A 67 20.33 2.60 11.76
CA THR A 67 21.05 3.89 11.78
C THR A 67 21.65 4.22 10.42
N LYS A 68 22.19 3.22 9.70
CA LYS A 68 22.72 3.41 8.35
C LYS A 68 21.62 3.62 7.31
N ALA A 69 20.50 2.91 7.43
CA ALA A 69 19.37 3.02 6.51
C ALA A 69 18.65 4.37 6.64
N PHE A 70 18.40 4.79 7.87
CA PHE A 70 17.66 6.02 8.17
C PHE A 70 18.56 7.26 8.33
N GLN A 71 19.89 7.07 8.39
CA GLN A 71 20.88 8.14 8.59
C GLN A 71 20.61 8.95 9.86
N VAL A 72 20.25 8.25 10.95
CA VAL A 72 19.96 8.84 12.27
C VAL A 72 20.83 8.23 13.36
N ASP A 73 20.89 8.90 14.51
CA ASP A 73 21.63 8.42 15.65
C ASP A 73 21.04 7.14 16.24
N LYS A 74 21.92 6.32 16.82
CA LYS A 74 21.52 5.09 17.53
C LYS A 74 20.51 5.33 18.64
N LYS A 75 20.59 6.46 19.34
CA LYS A 75 19.63 6.85 20.38
C LYS A 75 18.20 7.02 19.84
N VAL A 76 18.07 7.52 18.60
CA VAL A 76 16.77 7.68 17.95
C VAL A 76 16.21 6.30 17.59
N ILE A 77 17.05 5.40 17.08
CA ILE A 77 16.63 4.02 16.79
C ILE A 77 16.23 3.28 18.06
N ASP A 78 17.05 3.35 19.11
CA ASP A 78 16.77 2.70 20.39
C ASP A 78 15.45 3.25 20.99
N TYR A 79 15.22 4.57 20.87
CA TYR A 79 13.94 5.18 21.24
C TYR A 79 12.77 4.63 20.42
N LEU A 80 12.88 4.59 19.09
CA LEU A 80 11.82 4.11 18.20
C LEU A 80 11.50 2.62 18.41
N GLN A 81 12.51 1.79 18.69
CA GLN A 81 12.33 0.37 19.02
C GLN A 81 11.69 0.15 20.40
N SER A 82 11.84 1.11 21.33
CA SER A 82 11.19 1.06 22.64
C SER A 82 9.72 1.49 22.62
N GLN A 83 9.25 2.13 21.55
CA GLN A 83 7.86 2.57 21.44
C GLN A 83 6.93 1.38 21.20
N PHE A 84 5.71 1.49 21.73
CA PHE A 84 4.62 0.56 21.40
C PHE A 84 3.97 0.96 20.09
N TRP A 85 4.25 0.20 19.03
CA TRP A 85 3.59 0.33 17.73
C TRP A 85 2.30 -0.48 17.75
N TYR A 86 1.17 0.18 17.98
CA TYR A 86 -0.15 -0.44 17.88
C TYR A 86 -0.62 -0.44 16.43
N ASP A 87 -1.20 -1.55 15.99
CA ASP A 87 -1.97 -1.59 14.76
C ASP A 87 -3.32 -0.93 15.04
N ASN A 88 -3.62 0.17 14.35
CA ASN A 88 -4.90 0.86 14.46
C ASN A 88 -5.97 0.01 13.75
N ASN A 89 -6.55 -0.95 14.48
CA ASN A 89 -7.64 -1.80 14.02
C ASN A 89 -8.99 -1.07 14.06
#